data_AF-A0A158QRD7-F1
#
_entry.id   AF-A0A158QRD7-F1
#
_cell.length_a   1.000
_cell.length_b   1.000
_cell.length_c   1.000
_cell.angle_alpha   90.00
_cell.angle_beta   90.00
_cell.angle_gamma   90.00
#
_symmetry.space_group_name_H-M   'P 1'
#
loop_
_entity.id
_entity.type
_entity.pdbx_description
1 polymer ?
#
loop_
_entity_poly.entity_id
_entity_poly.type
_entity_poly.pdbx_seq_one_letter_code
_entity_poly.pdbx_strand_id
1 'polypeptide(L)'
;MPAPSMHPNVAKEHYAIQKVMFFDINRFHFFVLLTWQFAIFFASQQIFPIFSNYVPEWQCDDGPLSKNCTVYTTCNGTLSYPHSQFQSAALEYGWICGTTAYLASLFSQVQFAGVLCGTFSFGALSDIFGRKPVAIFTMSMGILTNFITGLAPTWQILMAIRFFVGLSVGGTLVVVCTFIMEMLLPHQRMALRAFFNWGVARLIMTLICMAFPEWRASSIACALTALPALFILIFIFPEMTMGGLSTSEFEGNLREGRIERRERQGRLEEMRAAERYIAKFAGVEYKPVAHKKVEHNKVCWFNFIIRR
;
A
#
# COMPACT_ATOMS: atom_id res chain seq x y z
N MET A 1 -35.31 35.49 -31.65
CA MET A 1 -34.80 36.27 -30.50
C MET A 1 -33.45 35.69 -30.11
N PRO A 2 -32.37 36.50 -30.14
CA PRO A 2 -31.02 36.04 -29.85
C PRO A 2 -30.84 35.80 -28.34
N ALA A 3 -30.06 34.77 -27.99
CA ALA A 3 -29.71 34.43 -26.61
C ALA A 3 -28.85 35.54 -25.97
N PRO A 4 -28.98 35.81 -24.65
CA PRO A 4 -28.22 36.85 -23.99
C PRO A 4 -26.74 36.43 -23.91
N SER A 5 -25.88 37.31 -24.42
CA SER A 5 -24.43 37.21 -24.37
C SER A 5 -23.92 37.21 -22.93
N MET A 6 -23.34 36.10 -22.48
CA MET A 6 -22.53 36.08 -21.26
C MET A 6 -21.31 37.00 -21.45
N HIS A 7 -21.08 37.90 -20.49
CA HIS A 7 -19.94 38.82 -20.49
C HIS A 7 -18.60 38.06 -20.50
N PRO A 8 -17.63 38.45 -21.36
CA PRO A 8 -16.35 37.75 -21.54
C PRO A 8 -15.44 37.73 -20.30
N ASN A 9 -15.73 38.54 -19.28
CA ASN A 9 -14.96 38.58 -18.04
C ASN A 9 -15.31 37.43 -17.07
N VAL A 10 -16.58 36.98 -17.02
CA VAL A 10 -17.01 35.86 -16.15
C VAL A 10 -16.49 34.52 -16.68
N ALA A 11 -16.49 34.34 -18.01
CA ALA A 11 -15.91 33.17 -18.65
C ALA A 11 -14.37 33.09 -18.45
N LYS A 12 -13.68 34.24 -18.44
CA LYS A 12 -12.25 34.31 -18.13
C LYS A 12 -11.96 34.04 -16.65
N GLU A 13 -12.80 34.49 -15.72
CA GLU A 13 -12.67 34.15 -14.30
C GLU A 13 -12.89 32.66 -14.03
N HIS A 14 -13.94 32.04 -14.59
CA HIS A 14 -14.16 30.60 -14.46
C HIS A 14 -13.04 29.77 -15.11
N TYR A 15 -12.54 30.20 -16.27
CA TYR A 15 -11.40 29.55 -16.94
C TYR A 15 -10.07 29.77 -16.19
N ALA A 16 -9.90 30.92 -15.54
CA ALA A 16 -8.74 31.21 -14.69
C ALA A 16 -8.79 30.43 -13.38
N ILE A 17 -9.96 30.30 -12.74
CA ILE A 17 -10.17 29.48 -11.54
C ILE A 17 -9.92 27.99 -11.85
N GLN A 18 -10.37 27.51 -13.02
CA GLN A 18 -10.08 26.15 -13.47
C GLN A 18 -8.58 25.92 -13.76
N LYS A 19 -7.85 26.96 -14.19
CA LYS A 19 -6.38 26.93 -14.36
C LYS A 19 -5.59 26.97 -13.05
N VAL A 20 -6.21 27.35 -11.92
CA VAL A 20 -5.54 27.50 -10.62
C VAL A 20 -5.60 26.22 -9.78
N MET A 21 -6.44 25.24 -10.13
CA MET A 21 -6.39 23.92 -9.51
C MET A 21 -5.28 23.08 -10.12
N PHE A 22 -4.09 23.10 -9.50
CA PHE A 22 -3.03 22.14 -9.78
C PHE A 22 -3.62 20.71 -9.89
N PHE A 23 -3.61 20.15 -11.11
CA PHE A 23 -4.03 18.78 -11.46
C PHE A 23 -5.54 18.44 -11.52
N ASP A 24 -6.48 19.39 -11.57
CA ASP A 24 -7.94 19.10 -11.67
C ASP A 24 -8.43 18.04 -10.64
N ILE A 25 -8.06 18.23 -9.37
CA ILE A 25 -8.35 17.29 -8.28
C ILE A 25 -9.76 17.55 -7.72
N ASN A 26 -10.67 16.59 -7.91
CA ASN A 26 -12.01 16.61 -7.32
C ASN A 26 -12.01 15.99 -5.91
N ARG A 27 -13.13 16.15 -5.18
CA ARG A 27 -13.32 15.54 -3.84
C ARG A 27 -13.03 14.03 -3.82
N PHE A 28 -13.46 13.31 -4.86
CA PHE A 28 -13.17 11.89 -5.01
C PHE A 28 -11.66 11.62 -5.16
N HIS A 29 -10.97 12.37 -6.02
CA HIS A 29 -9.52 12.23 -6.20
C HIS A 29 -8.76 12.55 -4.92
N PHE A 30 -9.22 13.49 -4.09
CA PHE A 30 -8.60 13.74 -2.79
C PHE A 30 -8.64 12.49 -1.87
N PHE A 31 -9.76 11.77 -1.79
CA PHE A 31 -9.85 10.53 -1.02
C PHE A 31 -9.00 9.40 -1.63
N VAL A 32 -8.87 9.34 -2.95
CA VAL A 32 -7.94 8.43 -3.65
C VAL A 32 -6.49 8.70 -3.23
N LEU A 33 -6.07 9.96 -3.29
CA LEU A 33 -4.72 10.38 -2.90
C LEU A 33 -4.45 10.14 -1.41
N LEU A 34 -5.44 10.38 -0.55
CA LEU A 34 -5.35 10.12 0.88
C LEU A 34 -5.21 8.62 1.19
N THR A 35 -6.02 7.79 0.54
CA THR A 35 -5.94 6.32 0.68
C THR A 35 -4.56 5.82 0.26
N TRP A 36 -4.05 6.32 -0.86
CA TRP A 36 -2.71 6.03 -1.33
C TRP A 36 -1.64 6.40 -0.30
N GLN A 37 -1.73 7.58 0.31
CA GLN A 37 -0.75 8.02 1.31
C GLN A 37 -0.70 7.10 2.51
N PHE A 38 -1.86 6.74 3.06
CA PHE A 38 -1.94 5.82 4.20
C PHE A 38 -1.56 4.38 3.82
N ALA A 39 -1.82 3.95 2.58
CA ALA A 39 -1.37 2.66 2.07
C ALA A 39 0.15 2.62 1.88
N ILE A 40 0.78 3.68 1.35
CA ILE A 40 2.25 3.79 1.31
C ILE A 40 2.82 3.84 2.73
N PHE A 41 2.18 4.57 3.64
CA PHE A 41 2.58 4.56 5.05
C PHE A 41 2.58 3.15 5.63
N PHE A 42 1.54 2.36 5.35
CA PHE A 42 1.55 0.94 5.72
C PHE A 42 2.67 0.16 4.99
N ALA A 43 2.88 0.39 3.70
CA ALA A 43 3.98 -0.26 2.96
C ALA A 43 5.37 0.14 3.49
N SER A 44 5.50 1.32 4.10
CA SER A 44 6.73 1.78 4.75
C SER A 44 7.10 0.94 5.97
N GLN A 45 6.19 0.11 6.50
CA GLN A 45 6.52 -0.87 7.52
C GLN A 45 7.63 -1.85 7.09
N GLN A 46 7.90 -2.00 5.78
CA GLN A 46 9.07 -2.75 5.28
C GLN A 46 10.42 -2.23 5.80
N ILE A 47 10.51 -0.94 6.18
CA ILE A 47 11.73 -0.33 6.74
C ILE A 47 11.66 -0.16 8.26
N PHE A 48 10.56 -0.57 8.92
CA PHE A 48 10.46 -0.58 10.37
C PHE A 48 11.57 -1.41 11.07
N PRO A 49 12.15 -2.47 10.45
CA PRO A 49 13.34 -3.12 10.98
C PRO A 49 14.52 -2.21 11.26
N ILE A 50 14.65 -1.06 10.59
CA ILE A 50 15.71 -0.07 10.89
C ILE A 50 15.61 0.42 12.33
N PHE A 51 14.39 0.72 12.79
CA PHE A 51 14.13 1.14 14.18
C PHE A 51 14.20 -0.04 15.14
N SER A 52 13.64 -1.20 14.75
CA SER A 52 13.67 -2.41 15.59
C SER A 52 15.09 -2.95 15.81
N ASN A 53 16.01 -2.72 14.86
CA ASN A 53 17.41 -3.14 14.93
C ASN A 53 18.37 -2.03 15.36
N TYR A 54 17.84 -0.87 15.79
CA TYR A 54 18.69 0.23 16.23
C TYR A 54 19.45 -0.15 17.51
N VAL A 55 20.77 -0.01 17.49
CA VAL A 55 21.62 -0.23 18.67
C VAL A 55 22.42 1.05 18.93
N PRO A 56 22.18 1.77 20.05
CA PRO A 56 22.97 2.92 20.44
C PRO A 56 24.36 2.49 20.89
N GLU A 57 25.25 3.47 21.05
CA GLU A 57 26.57 3.23 21.63
C GLU A 57 26.45 2.85 23.10
N TRP A 58 27.32 1.95 23.56
CA TRP A 58 27.31 1.43 24.92
C TRP A 58 28.62 1.75 25.64
N GLN A 59 28.52 1.89 26.96
CA GLN A 59 29.67 1.98 27.86
C GLN A 59 29.59 0.88 28.91
N CYS A 60 30.75 0.36 29.29
CA CYS A 60 30.90 -0.52 30.45
C CYS A 60 31.28 0.36 31.64
N ASP A 61 30.40 0.44 32.64
CA ASP A 61 30.54 1.36 33.79
C ASP A 61 30.77 2.81 33.33
N ASP A 62 31.88 3.45 33.76
CA ASP A 62 32.30 4.80 33.34
C ASP A 62 33.36 4.79 32.22
N GLY A 63 33.45 3.69 31.48
CA GLY A 63 34.37 3.54 30.35
C GLY A 63 34.01 4.40 29.14
N PRO A 64 34.90 4.46 28.13
CA PRO A 64 34.62 5.20 26.90
C PRO A 64 33.45 4.56 26.13
N LEU A 65 32.65 5.41 25.51
CA LEU A 65 31.58 5.01 24.61
C LEU A 65 32.17 4.22 23.42
N SER A 66 31.64 3.02 23.15
CA SER A 66 32.13 2.22 22.02
C SER A 66 31.01 1.41 21.35
N LYS A 67 31.24 1.01 20.10
CA LYS A 67 30.47 -0.03 19.38
C LYS A 67 31.26 -1.34 19.25
N ASN A 68 32.32 -1.50 20.04
CA ASN A 68 33.22 -2.64 19.91
C ASN A 68 32.62 -3.85 20.63
N CYS A 69 32.40 -4.93 19.88
CA CYS A 69 31.83 -6.16 20.43
C CYS A 69 32.72 -6.83 21.48
N THR A 70 34.04 -6.65 21.41
CA THR A 70 34.95 -7.14 22.45
C THR A 70 34.72 -6.47 23.80
N VAL A 71 34.45 -5.16 23.80
CA VAL A 71 34.10 -4.40 25.02
C VAL A 71 32.74 -4.85 25.54
N TYR A 72 31.78 -5.10 24.63
CA TYR A 72 30.45 -5.61 25.00
C TYR A 72 30.51 -6.96 25.71
N THR A 73 31.26 -7.93 25.16
CA THR A 73 31.31 -9.30 25.70
C THR A 73 32.21 -9.45 26.93
N THR A 74 33.22 -8.58 27.07
CA THR A 74 34.22 -8.66 28.16
C THR A 74 33.83 -7.78 29.36
N CYS A 75 32.74 -7.02 29.25
CA CYS A 75 32.25 -6.19 30.34
C CYS A 75 31.69 -7.09 31.47
N ASN A 76 32.40 -7.14 32.60
CA ASN A 76 31.92 -7.78 33.82
C ASN A 76 31.08 -6.82 34.69
N GLY A 77 31.02 -5.53 34.33
CA GLY A 77 30.29 -4.48 35.02
C GLY A 77 28.88 -4.24 34.46
N THR A 78 28.35 -3.04 34.69
CA THR A 78 27.01 -2.66 34.22
C THR A 78 27.09 -2.01 32.84
N LEU A 79 26.44 -2.62 31.84
CA LEU A 79 26.29 -2.02 30.51
C LEU A 79 25.24 -0.90 30.54
N SER A 80 25.67 0.31 30.21
CA SER A 80 24.80 1.50 30.15
C SER A 80 24.73 2.07 28.74
N TYR A 81 23.56 2.59 28.36
CA TYR A 81 23.27 3.17 27.05
C TYR A 81 22.86 4.65 27.21
N PRO A 82 23.81 5.57 27.49
CA PRO A 82 23.51 6.95 27.86
C PRO A 82 22.84 7.77 26.73
N HIS A 83 22.95 7.33 25.48
CA HIS A 83 22.34 7.99 24.31
C HIS A 83 21.20 7.17 23.68
N SER A 84 20.45 6.37 24.45
CA SER A 84 19.31 5.61 23.92
C SER A 84 18.11 6.52 23.59
N GLN A 85 17.95 6.86 22.31
CA GLN A 85 16.79 7.63 21.82
C GLN A 85 15.55 6.76 21.56
N PHE A 86 15.74 5.45 21.40
CA PHE A 86 14.69 4.51 21.04
C PHE A 86 14.97 3.12 21.64
N GLN A 87 14.00 2.57 22.37
CA GLN A 87 14.08 1.20 22.87
C GLN A 87 13.71 0.23 21.75
N SER A 88 14.70 -0.48 21.22
CA SER A 88 14.58 -1.35 20.06
C SER A 88 14.44 -2.83 20.45
N ALA A 89 13.90 -3.63 19.55
CA ALA A 89 13.80 -5.08 19.74
C ALA A 89 15.19 -5.74 19.83
N ALA A 90 16.19 -5.21 19.12
CA ALA A 90 17.57 -5.69 19.20
C ALA A 90 18.19 -5.48 20.60
N LEU A 91 17.82 -4.41 21.31
CA LEU A 91 18.24 -4.19 22.69
C LEU A 91 17.51 -5.13 23.66
N GLU A 92 16.19 -5.29 23.50
CA GLU A 92 15.39 -6.16 24.37
C GLU A 92 15.78 -7.64 24.27
N TYR A 93 16.05 -8.13 23.06
CA TYR A 93 16.39 -9.53 22.79
C TYR A 93 17.91 -9.79 22.66
N GLY A 94 18.76 -8.77 22.80
CA GLY A 94 20.22 -8.92 22.81
C GLY A 94 20.84 -9.31 21.47
N TRP A 95 20.37 -8.76 20.34
CA TRP A 95 20.90 -9.03 18.99
C TRP A 95 22.11 -8.16 18.63
N ILE A 96 23.05 -7.98 19.57
CA ILE A 96 24.11 -6.96 19.46
C ILE A 96 25.43 -7.59 18.97
N CYS A 97 25.96 -8.58 19.69
CA CYS A 97 27.28 -9.16 19.43
C CYS A 97 27.28 -10.69 19.56
N GLY A 98 28.28 -11.34 18.94
CA GLY A 98 28.49 -12.79 19.02
C GLY A 98 27.56 -13.57 18.09
N THR A 99 27.14 -14.76 18.53
CA THR A 99 26.27 -15.65 17.73
C THR A 99 24.86 -15.11 17.57
N THR A 100 24.41 -14.10 18.32
CA THR A 100 23.06 -13.53 18.19
C THR A 100 23.00 -12.33 17.24
N ALA A 101 24.14 -11.77 16.83
CA ALA A 101 24.18 -10.58 15.97
C ALA A 101 23.54 -10.82 14.58
N TYR A 102 23.61 -12.05 14.06
CA TYR A 102 22.96 -12.37 12.78
C TYR A 102 21.42 -12.29 12.86
N LEU A 103 20.82 -12.37 14.05
CA LEU A 103 19.36 -12.34 14.23
C LEU A 103 18.76 -10.99 13.80
N ALA A 104 19.47 -9.87 13.98
CA ALA A 104 19.03 -8.56 13.51
C ALA A 104 18.95 -8.51 11.96
N SER A 105 19.92 -9.12 11.28
CA SER A 105 19.91 -9.25 9.82
C SER A 105 18.84 -10.24 9.36
N LEU A 106 18.69 -11.36 10.06
CA LEU A 106 17.67 -12.37 9.77
C LEU A 106 16.26 -11.77 9.89
N PHE A 107 16.03 -10.95 10.91
CA PHE A 107 14.78 -10.25 11.14
C PHE A 107 14.31 -9.43 9.92
N SER A 108 15.23 -8.65 9.33
CA SER A 108 14.94 -7.88 8.13
C SER A 108 14.69 -8.79 6.92
N GLN A 109 15.50 -9.84 6.77
CA GLN A 109 15.40 -10.79 5.66
C GLN A 109 14.07 -11.57 5.68
N VAL A 110 13.62 -12.02 6.86
CA VAL A 110 12.32 -12.71 7.02
C VAL A 110 11.18 -11.81 6.56
N GLN A 111 11.22 -10.52 6.92
CA GLN A 111 10.21 -9.57 6.47
C GLN A 111 10.24 -9.38 4.94
N PHE A 112 11.42 -9.20 4.34
CA PHE A 112 11.53 -9.06 2.88
C PHE A 112 11.17 -10.35 2.12
N ALA A 113 11.45 -11.52 2.68
CA ALA A 113 10.97 -12.79 2.14
C ALA A 113 9.43 -12.85 2.14
N GLY A 114 8.80 -12.38 3.21
CA GLY A 114 7.36 -12.18 3.27
C GLY A 114 6.86 -11.24 2.16
N VAL A 115 7.50 -10.09 1.97
CA VAL A 115 7.16 -9.12 0.90
C VAL A 115 7.24 -9.78 -0.48
N LEU A 116 8.29 -10.55 -0.75
CA LEU A 116 8.45 -11.27 -2.01
C LEU A 116 7.29 -12.24 -2.26
N CYS A 117 7.00 -13.10 -1.28
CA CYS A 117 5.89 -14.05 -1.37
C CYS A 117 4.54 -13.32 -1.56
N GLY A 118 4.26 -12.30 -0.74
CA GLY A 118 3.02 -11.54 -0.81
C GLY A 118 2.81 -10.83 -2.15
N THR A 119 3.88 -10.28 -2.74
CA THR A 119 3.85 -9.62 -4.05
C THR A 119 3.38 -10.58 -5.15
N PHE A 120 3.95 -11.80 -5.20
CA PHE A 120 3.56 -12.81 -6.19
C PHE A 120 2.15 -13.37 -5.94
N SER A 121 1.86 -13.74 -4.69
CA SER A 121 0.59 -14.39 -4.33
C SER A 121 -0.60 -13.46 -4.49
N PHE A 122 -0.56 -12.27 -3.86
CA PHE A 122 -1.70 -11.35 -3.85
C PHE A 122 -1.83 -10.58 -5.16
N GLY A 123 -0.74 -10.40 -5.92
CA GLY A 123 -0.82 -9.87 -7.28
C GLY A 123 -1.72 -10.74 -8.16
N ALA A 124 -1.41 -12.03 -8.27
CA ALA A 124 -2.22 -13.00 -9.01
C ALA A 124 -3.64 -13.11 -8.44
N LEU A 125 -3.78 -13.12 -7.11
CA LEU A 125 -5.09 -13.19 -6.45
C LEU A 125 -5.98 -11.98 -6.81
N SER A 126 -5.39 -10.79 -6.93
CA SER A 126 -6.14 -9.55 -7.23
C SER A 126 -6.70 -9.51 -8.64
N ASP A 127 -6.04 -10.18 -9.58
CA ASP A 127 -6.51 -10.27 -10.96
C ASP A 127 -7.67 -11.28 -11.08
N ILE A 128 -7.71 -12.30 -10.21
CA ILE A 128 -8.77 -13.34 -10.19
C ILE A 128 -10.00 -12.88 -9.41
N PHE A 129 -9.82 -12.46 -8.14
CA PHE A 129 -10.92 -12.12 -7.23
C PHE A 129 -11.34 -10.66 -7.30
N GLY A 130 -10.61 -9.83 -8.05
CA GLY A 130 -10.81 -8.39 -8.13
C GLY A 130 -9.95 -7.62 -7.12
N ARG A 131 -9.62 -6.38 -7.46
CA ARG A 131 -8.63 -5.59 -6.72
C ARG A 131 -9.13 -5.11 -5.36
N LYS A 132 -10.38 -4.65 -5.27
CA LYS A 132 -10.96 -4.12 -4.00
C LYS A 132 -11.00 -5.16 -2.87
N PRO A 133 -11.57 -6.38 -3.03
CA PRO A 133 -11.63 -7.34 -1.94
C PRO A 133 -10.24 -7.78 -1.47
N VAL A 134 -9.30 -7.98 -2.41
CA VAL A 134 -7.92 -8.34 -2.08
C VAL A 134 -7.16 -7.19 -1.39
N ALA A 135 -7.41 -5.93 -1.80
CA ALA A 135 -6.88 -4.76 -1.09
C ALA A 135 -7.38 -4.67 0.36
N ILE A 136 -8.68 -4.88 0.60
CA ILE A 136 -9.25 -4.88 1.95
C ILE A 136 -8.66 -6.02 2.78
N PHE A 137 -8.55 -7.21 2.21
CA PHE A 137 -7.97 -8.38 2.90
C PHE A 137 -6.52 -8.14 3.30
N THR A 138 -5.67 -7.73 2.35
CA THR A 138 -4.24 -7.50 2.59
C THR A 138 -4.01 -6.38 3.61
N MET A 139 -4.75 -5.27 3.53
CA MET A 139 -4.66 -4.20 4.53
C MET A 139 -5.16 -4.63 5.91
N SER A 140 -6.27 -5.36 5.99
CA SER A 140 -6.81 -5.83 7.28
C SER A 140 -5.84 -6.80 7.96
N MET A 141 -5.31 -7.76 7.21
CA MET A 141 -4.27 -8.68 7.69
C MET A 141 -3.02 -7.92 8.12
N GLY A 142 -2.61 -6.90 7.36
CA GLY A 142 -1.46 -6.08 7.69
C GLY A 142 -1.62 -5.26 8.97
N ILE A 143 -2.76 -4.61 9.16
CA ILE A 143 -3.06 -3.84 10.38
C ILE A 143 -3.11 -4.77 11.59
N LEU A 144 -3.77 -5.93 11.47
CA LEU A 144 -3.87 -6.91 12.55
C LEU A 144 -2.49 -7.46 12.95
N THR A 145 -1.70 -7.89 11.96
CA THR A 145 -0.35 -8.45 12.22
C THR A 145 0.60 -7.38 12.77
N ASN A 146 0.47 -6.13 12.33
CA ASN A 146 1.26 -5.02 12.88
C ASN A 146 0.83 -4.66 14.31
N PHE A 147 -0.45 -4.79 14.65
CA PHE A 147 -0.91 -4.63 16.03
C PHE A 147 -0.37 -5.75 16.94
N ILE A 148 -0.48 -7.00 16.50
CA ILE A 148 0.01 -8.18 17.24
C ILE A 148 1.54 -8.13 17.43
N THR A 149 2.27 -7.48 16.51
CA THR A 149 3.72 -7.25 16.64
C THR A 149 4.08 -6.61 17.98
N GLY A 150 3.32 -5.60 18.44
CA GLY A 150 3.61 -4.96 19.73
C GLY A 150 3.38 -5.86 20.96
N LEU A 151 2.56 -6.91 20.79
CA LEU A 151 2.24 -7.87 21.83
C LEU A 151 3.16 -9.11 21.84
N ALA A 152 4.14 -9.18 20.93
CA ALA A 152 4.99 -10.36 20.77
C ALA A 152 5.86 -10.60 22.02
N PRO A 153 5.75 -11.75 22.72
CA PRO A 153 6.48 -12.00 23.97
C PRO A 153 7.89 -12.55 23.75
N THR A 154 8.16 -13.14 22.58
CA THR A 154 9.45 -13.75 22.24
C THR A 154 9.91 -13.35 20.85
N TRP A 155 11.22 -13.41 20.62
CA TRP A 155 11.81 -13.05 19.33
C TRP A 155 11.38 -13.96 18.18
N GLN A 156 11.13 -15.25 18.44
CA GLN A 156 10.67 -16.20 17.42
C GLN A 156 9.27 -15.83 16.92
N ILE A 157 8.37 -15.54 17.86
CA ILE A 157 6.99 -15.12 17.55
C ILE A 157 7.03 -13.79 16.80
N LEU A 158 7.88 -12.86 17.24
CA LEU A 158 8.07 -11.60 16.56
C LEU A 158 8.52 -11.80 15.09
N MET A 159 9.51 -12.65 14.83
CA MET A 159 9.97 -12.96 13.46
C MET A 159 8.84 -13.56 12.61
N ALA A 160 8.07 -14.50 13.15
CA ALA A 160 6.94 -15.10 12.45
C ALA A 160 5.87 -14.05 12.10
N ILE A 161 5.50 -13.18 13.05
CA ILE A 161 4.56 -12.09 12.79
C ILE A 161 5.11 -11.15 11.70
N ARG A 162 6.40 -10.82 11.74
CA ARG A 162 7.03 -9.94 10.73
C ARG A 162 7.05 -10.54 9.33
N PHE A 163 7.12 -11.86 9.19
CA PHE A 163 6.89 -12.51 7.91
C PHE A 163 5.49 -12.18 7.35
N PHE A 164 4.44 -12.28 8.17
CA PHE A 164 3.08 -11.95 7.76
C PHE A 164 2.87 -10.45 7.52
N VAL A 165 3.52 -9.58 8.30
CA VAL A 165 3.55 -8.13 8.01
C VAL A 165 4.20 -7.91 6.64
N GLY A 166 5.33 -8.55 6.35
CA GLY A 166 5.96 -8.51 5.03
C GLY A 166 5.01 -8.97 3.92
N LEU A 167 4.34 -10.10 4.12
CA LEU A 167 3.35 -10.66 3.19
C LEU A 167 2.24 -9.65 2.87
N SER A 168 1.70 -8.99 3.90
CA SER A 168 0.68 -7.95 3.75
C SER A 168 1.18 -6.70 3.06
N VAL A 169 2.44 -6.29 3.31
CA VAL A 169 3.06 -5.12 2.68
C VAL A 169 3.25 -5.37 1.18
N GLY A 170 3.76 -6.54 0.78
CA GLY A 170 3.89 -6.91 -0.62
C GLY A 170 2.55 -6.93 -1.34
N GLY A 171 1.52 -7.53 -0.73
CA GLY A 171 0.16 -7.52 -1.28
C GLY A 171 -0.44 -6.13 -1.40
N THR A 172 -0.34 -5.31 -0.35
CA THR A 172 -0.82 -3.92 -0.37
C THR A 172 -0.12 -3.12 -1.46
N LEU A 173 1.20 -3.29 -1.61
CA LEU A 173 1.97 -2.58 -2.62
C LEU A 173 1.54 -2.98 -4.04
N VAL A 174 1.30 -4.24 -4.35
CA VAL A 174 0.87 -4.59 -5.72
C VAL A 174 -0.58 -4.19 -5.97
N VAL A 175 -1.47 -4.53 -5.04
CA VAL A 175 -2.92 -4.46 -5.25
C VAL A 175 -3.44 -3.03 -5.08
N VAL A 176 -3.01 -2.31 -4.05
CA VAL A 176 -3.47 -0.93 -3.83
C VAL A 176 -2.82 0.01 -4.84
N CYS A 177 -1.55 -0.18 -5.22
CA CYS A 177 -0.95 0.62 -6.31
C CYS A 177 -1.72 0.50 -7.61
N THR A 178 -2.03 -0.73 -8.04
CA THR A 178 -2.76 -0.94 -9.29
C THR A 178 -4.17 -0.37 -9.19
N PHE A 179 -4.88 -0.61 -8.09
CA PHE A 179 -6.22 -0.08 -7.86
C PHE A 179 -6.29 1.46 -7.92
N ILE A 180 -5.37 2.15 -7.24
CA ILE A 180 -5.32 3.61 -7.25
C ILE A 180 -4.95 4.17 -8.63
N MET A 181 -4.03 3.52 -9.33
CA MET A 181 -3.60 3.95 -10.66
C MET A 181 -4.72 3.81 -11.71
N GLU A 182 -5.61 2.83 -11.55
CA GLU A 182 -6.81 2.67 -12.39
C GLU A 182 -7.84 3.78 -12.17
N MET A 183 -7.90 4.37 -10.98
CA MET A 183 -8.84 5.45 -10.64
C MET A 183 -8.37 6.86 -11.04
N LEU A 184 -7.08 7.03 -11.35
CA LEU A 184 -6.47 8.34 -11.61
C LEU A 184 -6.08 8.51 -13.07
N LEU A 185 -6.41 9.69 -13.62
CA LEU A 185 -5.96 10.09 -14.95
C LEU A 185 -4.43 10.34 -14.99
N PRO A 186 -3.78 10.23 -16.15
CA PRO A 186 -2.33 10.39 -16.26
C PRO A 186 -1.76 11.68 -15.66
N HIS A 187 -2.47 12.80 -15.81
CA HIS A 187 -2.04 14.10 -15.26
C HIS A 187 -2.16 14.14 -13.72
N GLN A 188 -3.19 13.51 -13.14
CA GLN A 188 -3.37 13.41 -11.68
C GLN A 188 -2.35 12.50 -11.01
N ARG A 189 -1.82 11.50 -11.74
CA ARG A 189 -0.74 10.63 -11.23
C ARG A 189 0.54 11.41 -10.91
N MET A 190 0.73 12.59 -11.48
CA MET A 190 1.84 13.47 -11.12
C MET A 190 1.70 14.03 -9.69
N ALA A 191 0.47 14.29 -9.24
CA ALA A 191 0.20 14.71 -7.86
C ALA A 191 0.58 13.64 -6.83
N LEU A 192 0.37 12.35 -7.14
CA LEU A 192 0.86 11.24 -6.31
C LEU A 192 2.37 11.31 -6.10
N ARG A 193 3.12 11.51 -7.20
CA ARG A 193 4.60 11.55 -7.14
C ARG A 193 5.11 12.79 -6.43
N ALA A 194 4.42 13.92 -6.56
CA ALA A 194 4.82 15.19 -5.95
C ALA A 194 4.54 15.21 -4.44
N PHE A 195 3.28 15.00 -4.04
CA PHE A 195 2.83 15.26 -2.67
C PHE A 195 2.58 13.99 -1.85
N PHE A 196 2.16 12.89 -2.48
CA PHE A 196 1.78 11.67 -1.79
C PHE A 196 2.79 10.54 -2.02
N ASN A 197 4.04 10.83 -1.67
CA ASN A 197 5.19 10.00 -1.98
C ASN A 197 5.76 9.26 -0.75
N TRP A 198 6.70 8.34 -1.01
CA TRP A 198 7.37 7.54 0.02
C TRP A 198 8.07 8.37 1.10
N GLY A 199 8.62 9.53 0.76
CA GLY A 199 9.26 10.44 1.71
C GLY A 199 8.28 10.90 2.80
N VAL A 200 7.07 11.33 2.43
CA VAL A 200 6.04 11.75 3.38
C VAL A 200 5.63 10.58 4.29
N ALA A 201 5.44 9.40 3.72
CA ALA A 201 5.12 8.20 4.51
C ALA A 201 6.21 7.86 5.53
N ARG A 202 7.49 7.94 5.13
CA ARG A 202 8.64 7.71 6.03
C ARG A 202 8.73 8.78 7.11
N LEU A 203 8.46 10.04 6.78
CA LEU A 203 8.42 11.12 7.78
C LEU A 203 7.35 10.85 8.84
N ILE A 204 6.13 10.46 8.43
CA ILE A 204 5.05 10.09 9.37
C ILE A 204 5.51 8.95 10.28
N MET A 205 6.12 7.89 9.72
CA MET A 205 6.60 6.77 10.51
C MET A 205 7.70 7.18 11.49
N THR A 206 8.68 7.98 11.07
CA THR A 206 9.73 8.49 11.96
C THR A 206 9.15 9.34 13.09
N LEU A 207 8.17 10.21 12.79
CA LEU A 207 7.49 11.02 13.81
C LEU A 207 6.76 10.15 14.84
N ILE A 208 6.13 9.04 14.41
CA ILE A 208 5.52 8.08 15.32
C ILE A 208 6.57 7.42 16.23
N CYS A 209 7.69 6.97 15.65
CA CYS A 209 8.79 6.38 16.43
C CYS A 209 9.44 7.37 17.41
N MET A 210 9.43 8.67 17.09
CA MET A 210 9.90 9.72 18.00
C MET A 210 8.89 10.02 19.11
N ALA A 211 7.59 10.01 18.80
CA ALA A 211 6.53 10.24 19.78
C ALA A 211 6.39 9.07 20.77
N PHE A 212 6.62 7.84 20.29
CA PHE A 212 6.60 6.62 21.08
C PHE A 212 7.98 5.95 21.04
N PRO A 213 8.93 6.33 21.91
CA PRO A 213 10.33 5.89 21.86
C PRO A 213 10.56 4.43 22.32
N GLU A 214 9.62 3.54 21.99
CA GLU A 214 9.59 2.13 22.32
C GLU A 214 8.97 1.34 21.15
N TRP A 215 9.58 0.22 20.77
CA TRP A 215 9.24 -0.48 19.53
C TRP A 215 7.85 -1.13 19.54
N ARG A 216 7.35 -1.58 20.69
CA ARG A 216 6.00 -2.18 20.81
C ARG A 216 4.92 -1.12 20.66
N ALA A 217 5.04 -0.03 21.41
CA ALA A 217 4.15 1.13 21.31
C ALA A 217 4.17 1.74 19.90
N SER A 218 5.35 1.90 19.31
CA SER A 218 5.51 2.36 17.92
C SER A 218 4.80 1.48 16.90
N SER A 219 4.90 0.15 17.06
CA SER A 219 4.25 -0.81 16.15
C SER A 219 2.72 -0.70 16.23
N ILE A 220 2.17 -0.60 17.45
CA ILE A 220 0.73 -0.41 17.69
C ILE A 220 0.25 0.95 17.13
N ALA A 221 1.00 2.03 17.39
CA ALA A 221 0.69 3.35 16.87
C ALA A 221 0.72 3.39 15.33
N CYS A 222 1.66 2.67 14.71
CA CYS A 222 1.68 2.49 13.25
C CYS A 222 0.46 1.72 12.74
N ALA A 223 0.02 0.66 13.43
CA ALA A 223 -1.19 -0.07 13.07
C ALA A 223 -2.44 0.83 13.13
N LEU A 224 -2.58 1.63 14.18
CA LEU A 224 -3.70 2.58 14.33
C LEU A 224 -3.68 3.67 13.24
N THR A 225 -2.50 4.17 12.88
CA THR A 225 -2.35 5.20 11.84
C THR A 225 -2.72 4.70 10.44
N ALA A 226 -2.68 3.38 10.20
CA ALA A 226 -3.07 2.78 8.92
C ALA A 226 -4.60 2.52 8.78
N LEU A 227 -5.38 2.60 9.87
CA LEU A 227 -6.83 2.39 9.87
C LEU A 227 -7.62 3.30 8.91
N PRO A 228 -7.30 4.61 8.76
CA PRO A 228 -8.03 5.49 7.86
C PRO A 228 -8.06 4.98 6.41
N ALA A 229 -6.96 4.41 5.90
CA ALA A 229 -6.95 3.82 4.56
C ALA A 229 -7.93 2.65 4.43
N LEU A 230 -8.01 1.78 5.44
CA LEU A 230 -8.94 0.65 5.44
C LEU A 230 -10.39 1.14 5.44
N PHE A 231 -10.72 2.13 6.27
CA PHE A 231 -12.07 2.69 6.32
C PHE A 231 -12.46 3.36 4.99
N ILE A 232 -11.55 4.13 4.39
CA ILE A 232 -11.81 4.76 3.09
C ILE A 232 -11.99 3.68 1.99
N LEU A 233 -11.16 2.63 1.99
CA LEU A 233 -11.27 1.48 1.08
C LEU A 233 -12.63 0.77 1.15
N ILE A 234 -13.16 0.60 2.35
CA ILE A 234 -14.43 -0.11 2.57
C ILE A 234 -15.62 0.77 2.16
N PHE A 235 -15.68 2.01 2.67
CA PHE A 235 -16.89 2.84 2.62
C PHE A 235 -16.99 3.78 1.41
N ILE A 236 -15.87 4.27 0.89
CA ILE A 236 -15.89 5.32 -0.15
C ILE A 236 -15.80 4.72 -1.55
N PHE A 237 -15.02 3.65 -1.74
CA PHE A 237 -14.79 3.11 -3.08
C PHE A 237 -15.87 2.11 -3.50
N PRO A 238 -16.49 2.26 -4.68
CA PRO A 238 -17.32 1.23 -5.25
C PRO A 238 -16.46 0.04 -5.72
N GLU A 239 -17.05 -1.15 -5.77
CA GLU A 239 -16.37 -2.32 -6.31
C GLU A 239 -16.19 -2.15 -7.83
N MET A 240 -14.94 -2.13 -8.30
CA MET A 240 -14.61 -2.10 -9.72
C MET A 240 -14.29 -3.52 -10.17
N THR A 241 -15.30 -4.24 -10.64
CA THR A 241 -15.15 -5.59 -11.18
C THR A 241 -14.52 -5.56 -12.58
N MET A 242 -13.19 -5.33 -12.64
CA MET A 242 -12.43 -5.45 -13.90
C MET A 242 -12.05 -6.90 -14.26
N GLY A 243 -12.23 -7.87 -13.36
CA GLY A 243 -11.77 -9.26 -13.50
C GLY A 243 -12.57 -10.15 -14.48
N GLY A 244 -13.50 -9.59 -15.26
CA GLY A 244 -14.42 -10.39 -16.09
C GLY A 244 -14.06 -10.59 -17.56
N LEU A 245 -12.87 -10.19 -18.02
CA LEU A 245 -12.52 -10.20 -19.45
C LEU A 245 -11.39 -11.18 -19.82
N SER A 246 -10.71 -11.82 -18.86
CA SER A 246 -9.48 -12.58 -19.15
C SER A 246 -9.59 -14.11 -19.14
N THR A 247 -10.76 -14.71 -18.90
CA THR A 247 -10.87 -16.18 -18.94
C THR A 247 -12.27 -16.62 -19.35
N SER A 248 -12.48 -16.74 -20.66
CA SER A 248 -13.47 -17.69 -21.20
C SER A 248 -12.91 -18.21 -22.52
N GLU A 249 -11.91 -19.08 -22.42
CA GLU A 249 -11.60 -20.00 -23.48
C GLU A 249 -12.43 -21.26 -23.24
N PHE A 250 -13.52 -21.45 -23.98
CA PHE A 250 -14.00 -22.79 -24.35
C PHE A 250 -15.01 -22.72 -25.51
N GLU A 251 -14.80 -23.58 -26.49
CA GLU A 251 -15.77 -23.85 -27.58
C GLU A 251 -17.11 -24.29 -26.98
N GLY A 252 -18.18 -23.56 -27.28
CA GLY A 252 -19.48 -23.79 -26.65
C GLY A 252 -20.65 -23.26 -27.47
N ASN A 253 -21.71 -24.06 -27.57
CA ASN A 253 -22.87 -23.92 -28.46
C ASN A 253 -23.59 -22.55 -28.39
N LEU A 254 -24.39 -22.20 -29.42
CA LEU A 254 -25.21 -20.98 -29.53
C LEU A 254 -26.08 -20.61 -28.28
N ARG A 255 -26.29 -21.54 -27.35
CA ARG A 255 -27.00 -21.32 -26.08
C ARG A 255 -26.13 -20.68 -24.98
N GLU A 256 -24.84 -20.99 -24.91
CA GLU A 256 -23.91 -20.40 -23.91
C GLU A 256 -23.65 -18.92 -24.21
N GLY A 257 -23.55 -18.55 -25.50
CA GLY A 257 -23.38 -17.14 -25.90
C GLY A 257 -24.53 -16.20 -25.49
N ARG A 258 -25.71 -16.72 -25.14
CA ARG A 258 -26.84 -15.90 -24.64
C ARG A 258 -26.71 -15.62 -23.14
N ILE A 259 -26.18 -16.57 -22.37
CA ILE A 259 -25.88 -16.43 -20.94
C ILE A 259 -24.70 -15.47 -20.76
N GLU A 260 -23.62 -15.68 -21.52
CA GLU A 260 -22.43 -14.81 -21.51
C GLU A 260 -22.75 -13.36 -21.91
N ARG A 261 -23.67 -13.14 -22.86
CA ARG A 261 -24.12 -11.79 -23.23
C ARG A 261 -24.88 -11.09 -22.10
N ARG A 262 -25.74 -11.83 -21.38
CA ARG A 262 -26.48 -11.29 -20.22
C ARG A 262 -25.54 -10.94 -19.08
N GLU A 263 -24.60 -11.82 -18.73
CA GLU A 263 -23.59 -11.53 -17.71
C GLU A 263 -22.71 -10.34 -18.08
N ARG A 264 -22.29 -10.27 -19.35
CA ARG A 264 -21.51 -9.13 -19.86
C ARG A 264 -22.28 -7.82 -19.82
N GLN A 265 -23.58 -7.85 -20.12
CA GLN A 265 -24.44 -6.67 -20.06
C GLN A 265 -24.70 -6.23 -18.62
N GLY A 266 -24.90 -7.17 -17.69
CA GLY A 266 -24.97 -6.90 -16.25
C GLY A 266 -23.70 -6.24 -15.72
N ARG A 267 -22.51 -6.78 -16.05
CA ARG A 267 -21.23 -6.17 -15.66
C ARG A 267 -21.02 -4.77 -16.23
N LEU A 268 -21.46 -4.52 -17.47
CA LEU A 268 -21.36 -3.20 -18.09
C LEU A 268 -22.30 -2.18 -17.39
N GLU A 269 -23.46 -2.63 -16.92
CA GLU A 269 -24.38 -1.82 -16.14
C GLU A 269 -23.83 -1.51 -14.73
N GLU A 270 -23.19 -2.47 -14.08
CA GLU A 270 -22.46 -2.29 -12.82
C GLU A 270 -21.33 -1.27 -12.95
N MET A 271 -20.49 -1.40 -13.99
CA MET A 271 -19.43 -0.44 -14.28
C MET A 271 -19.98 0.98 -14.45
N ARG A 272 -21.04 1.13 -15.27
CA ARG A 272 -21.71 2.43 -15.45
C ARG A 272 -22.35 2.94 -14.14
N ALA A 273 -22.85 2.06 -13.28
CA ALA A 273 -23.40 2.45 -11.98
C ALA A 273 -22.30 2.96 -11.04
N ALA A 274 -21.14 2.31 -11.02
CA ALA A 274 -19.96 2.77 -10.28
C ALA A 274 -19.47 4.13 -10.81
N GLU A 275 -19.39 4.32 -12.12
CA GLU A 275 -19.01 5.61 -12.71
C GLU A 275 -20.00 6.73 -12.35
N ARG A 276 -21.31 6.45 -12.41
CA ARG A 276 -22.34 7.41 -11.99
C ARG A 276 -22.23 7.77 -10.52
N TYR A 277 -21.93 6.78 -9.67
CA TYR A 277 -21.68 7.00 -8.24
C TYR A 277 -20.45 7.90 -8.03
N ILE A 278 -19.34 7.63 -8.72
CA ILE A 278 -18.11 8.43 -8.65
C ILE A 278 -18.38 9.86 -9.12
N ALA A 279 -19.10 10.04 -10.24
CA ALA A 279 -19.47 11.36 -10.76
C ALA A 279 -20.34 12.14 -9.77
N LYS A 280 -21.34 11.48 -9.17
CA LYS A 280 -22.20 12.06 -8.12
C LYS A 280 -21.40 12.46 -6.89
N PHE A 281 -20.48 11.61 -6.43
CA PHE A 281 -19.64 11.87 -5.27
C PHE A 281 -18.60 12.97 -5.54
N ALA A 282 -18.07 13.03 -6.76
CA ALA A 282 -17.16 14.08 -7.22
C ALA A 282 -17.86 15.42 -7.46
N GLY A 283 -19.20 15.44 -7.59
CA GLY A 283 -19.98 16.63 -7.91
C GLY A 283 -19.85 17.08 -9.38
N VAL A 284 -19.53 16.15 -10.28
CA VAL A 284 -19.30 16.44 -11.71
C VAL A 284 -20.39 15.78 -12.55
N GLU A 285 -20.76 16.43 -13.66
CA GLU A 285 -21.72 15.88 -14.63
C GLU A 285 -21.18 14.59 -15.27
N TYR A 286 -21.96 13.51 -15.19
CA TYR A 286 -21.60 12.23 -15.81
C TYR A 286 -21.74 12.31 -17.33
N LYS A 287 -20.64 12.17 -18.05
CA LYS A 287 -20.64 11.97 -19.51
C LYS A 287 -20.47 10.48 -19.80
N PRO A 288 -21.42 9.82 -20.49
CA PRO A 288 -21.30 8.40 -20.79
C PRO A 288 -20.12 8.17 -21.73
N VAL A 289 -19.15 7.38 -21.27
CA VAL A 289 -18.00 6.99 -22.08
C VAL A 289 -18.37 5.75 -22.91
N ALA A 290 -18.18 5.82 -24.21
CA ALA A 290 -18.34 4.66 -25.08
C ALA A 290 -17.16 3.70 -24.87
N HIS A 291 -17.35 2.65 -24.08
CA HIS A 291 -16.36 1.58 -23.97
C HIS A 291 -16.27 0.84 -25.31
N LYS A 292 -15.14 1.00 -26.01
CA LYS A 292 -14.86 0.23 -27.23
C LYS A 292 -14.72 -1.25 -26.86
N LYS A 293 -15.24 -2.14 -27.71
CA LYS A 293 -14.92 -3.57 -27.64
C LYS A 293 -13.40 -3.71 -27.75
N VAL A 294 -12.80 -4.39 -26.79
CA VAL A 294 -11.43 -4.89 -26.95
C VAL A 294 -11.53 -6.07 -27.92
N GLU A 295 -11.17 -5.85 -29.18
CA GLU A 295 -10.96 -6.94 -30.13
C GLU A 295 -9.63 -7.61 -29.78
N HIS A 296 -9.68 -8.82 -29.24
CA HIS A 296 -8.50 -9.66 -29.11
C HIS A 296 -8.04 -10.07 -30.52
N ASN A 297 -7.05 -9.36 -31.05
CA ASN A 297 -6.35 -9.82 -32.25
C ASN A 297 -5.58 -11.09 -31.89
N LYS A 298 -6.05 -12.23 -32.40
CA LYS A 298 -5.36 -13.53 -32.35
C LYS A 298 -4.07 -13.43 -33.17
N VAL A 299 -3.00 -12.90 -32.60
CA VAL A 299 -1.66 -13.02 -33.22
C VAL A 299 -0.75 -13.79 -32.27
N CYS A 300 -0.69 -15.09 -32.53
CA CYS A 300 0.47 -15.97 -32.39
C CYS A 300 1.30 -15.87 -31.09
N TRP A 301 0.83 -16.49 -30.01
CA TRP A 301 1.74 -17.05 -29.01
C TRP A 301 2.08 -18.53 -29.28
N PHE A 302 1.25 -19.23 -30.06
CA PHE A 302 1.45 -20.66 -30.35
C PHE A 302 2.50 -20.97 -31.44
N ASN A 303 2.85 -20.01 -32.30
CA ASN A 303 3.82 -20.24 -33.39
C ASN A 303 5.29 -20.07 -32.98
N PHE A 304 5.60 -19.66 -31.74
CA PHE A 304 6.98 -19.53 -31.28
C PHE A 304 7.54 -20.83 -30.67
N ILE A 305 6.69 -21.80 -30.31
CA ILE A 305 7.10 -23.04 -29.63
C ILE A 305 7.25 -24.23 -30.60
N ILE A 306 6.72 -24.16 -31.83
CA ILE A 306 6.77 -25.27 -32.80
C ILE A 306 7.84 -25.05 -33.91
N ARG A 307 8.69 -24.02 -33.79
CA ARG A 307 9.74 -23.71 -34.80
C ARG A 307 11.16 -23.61 -34.23
N ARG A 308 11.51 -24.47 -33.28
CA ARG A 308 12.91 -24.80 -32.96
C ARG A 308 13.10 -26.31 -32.92
#